data_AF-A0A0D7A2T0-F1
#
_entry.id   AF-A0A0D7A2T0-F1
#
_cell.length_a   1.000
_cell.length_b   1.000
_cell.length_c   1.000
_cell.angle_alpha   90.00
_cell.angle_beta   90.00
_cell.angle_gamma   90.00
#
_symmetry.space_group_name_H-M   'P 1'
#
loop_
_entity.id
_entity.type
_entity.pdbx_description
1 polymer ?
#
loop_
_entity_poly.entity_id
_entity_poly.type
_entity_poly.pdbx_seq_one_letter_code
_entity_poly.pdbx_strand_id
1 'polypeptide(L)'
;KIELNWHTLQDVIAAYFMNRRWLDDQKHKANRASYQQSAHTHETPSEYFIRKSNLLKMVWNLKDTEIISEVMRCVPPEWATILTEQLYEGVVEF
;
A
#
# COMPACT_ATOMS: atom_id res chain seq x y z
N LYS A 1 0.71 -28.60 23.21
CA LYS A 1 1.14 -29.12 21.89
C LYS A 1 0.59 -28.18 20.82
N ILE A 2 1.47 -27.46 20.11
CA ILE A 2 1.11 -26.46 19.07
C ILE A 2 0.40 -27.14 17.87
N GLU A 3 0.62 -28.45 17.70
CA GLU A 3 0.06 -29.28 16.63
C GLU A 3 -1.43 -29.64 16.77
N LEU A 4 -2.11 -29.25 17.86
CA LEU A 4 -3.52 -29.62 18.11
C LEU A 4 -4.53 -28.57 17.61
N ASN A 5 -4.10 -27.35 17.31
CA ASN A 5 -4.99 -26.27 16.90
C ASN A 5 -4.37 -25.53 15.70
N TRP A 6 -5.07 -25.57 14.56
CA TRP A 6 -4.69 -24.88 13.34
C TRP A 6 -4.40 -23.40 13.56
N HIS A 7 -5.20 -22.71 14.38
CA HIS A 7 -5.02 -21.29 14.67
C HIS A 7 -3.71 -21.05 15.44
N THR A 8 -3.38 -21.91 16.40
CA THR A 8 -2.12 -21.80 17.16
C THR A 8 -0.90 -22.06 16.25
N LEU A 9 -1.01 -23.00 15.31
CA LEU A 9 0.03 -23.20 14.30
C LEU A 9 0.16 -21.98 13.39
N GLN A 10 -0.95 -21.42 12.93
CA GLN A 10 -0.99 -20.22 12.10
C GLN A 10 -0.36 -19.01 12.82
N ASP A 11 -0.69 -18.80 14.10
CA ASP A 11 -0.14 -17.72 14.92
C ASP A 11 1.38 -17.85 15.08
N VAL A 12 1.88 -19.07 15.30
CA VAL A 12 3.33 -19.34 15.43
C VAL A 12 4.05 -19.10 14.10
N ILE A 13 3.47 -19.54 12.98
CA ILE A 13 4.02 -19.28 11.63
C ILE A 13 4.04 -17.77 11.37
N ALA A 14 2.95 -17.07 11.65
CA ALA A 14 2.86 -15.63 11.50
C ALA A 14 3.87 -14.90 12.38
N ALA A 15 3.99 -15.26 13.66
CA ALA A 15 4.95 -14.65 14.57
C ALA A 15 6.41 -14.88 14.14
N TYR A 16 6.72 -16.06 13.57
CA TYR A 16 8.06 -16.38 13.09
C TYR A 16 8.43 -15.58 11.84
N PHE A 17 7.55 -15.56 10.82
CA PHE A 17 7.84 -14.95 9.52
C PHE A 17 7.47 -13.46 9.42
N MET A 18 6.38 -13.05 10.05
CA MET A 18 5.88 -11.65 10.07
C MET A 18 6.29 -10.95 11.37
N ASN A 19 7.56 -11.14 11.75
CA ASN A 19 8.13 -10.47 12.91
C ASN A 19 8.39 -8.98 12.64
N ARG A 20 8.88 -8.26 13.65
CA ARG A 20 9.14 -6.81 13.56
C ARG A 20 10.03 -6.41 12.39
N ARG A 21 11.05 -7.21 12.07
CA ARG A 21 11.95 -6.93 10.94
C ARG A 21 11.18 -7.00 9.62
N TRP A 22 10.37 -8.03 9.45
CA TRP A 22 9.52 -8.16 8.26
C TRP A 22 8.57 -6.96 8.14
N LEU A 23 7.97 -6.52 9.23
CA LEU A 23 7.08 -5.36 9.23
C LEU A 23 7.82 -4.08 8.82
N ASP A 24 9.02 -3.86 9.33
CA ASP A 24 9.85 -2.70 8.98
C ASP A 24 10.25 -2.73 7.49
N ASP A 25 10.61 -3.91 6.96
CA ASP A 25 10.90 -4.10 5.53
C ASP A 25 9.65 -3.81 4.67
N GLN A 26 8.47 -4.27 5.08
CA GLN A 26 7.22 -3.97 4.37
C GLN A 26 6.88 -2.47 4.41
N LYS A 27 7.10 -1.79 5.54
CA LYS A 27 6.90 -0.34 5.65
C LYS A 27 7.82 0.41 4.70
N HIS A 28 9.09 0.02 4.62
CA HIS A 28 10.02 0.62 3.66
C HIS A 28 9.57 0.39 2.21
N LYS A 29 9.10 -0.81 1.88
CA LYS A 29 8.57 -1.12 0.55
C LYS A 29 7.33 -0.30 0.22
N ALA A 30 6.38 -0.21 1.15
CA ALA A 30 5.16 0.56 0.98
C ALA A 30 5.48 2.05 0.77
N ASN A 31 6.35 2.62 1.59
CA ASN A 31 6.68 4.05 1.52
C ASN A 31 7.46 4.40 0.24
N ARG A 32 8.39 3.54 -0.19
CA ARG A 32 9.26 3.81 -1.36
C ARG A 32 8.70 3.38 -2.70
N ALA A 33 7.60 2.64 -2.73
CA ALA A 33 6.95 2.24 -3.97
C ALA A 33 6.56 3.48 -4.79
N SER A 34 7.08 3.58 -6.01
CA SER A 34 6.78 4.66 -6.96
C SER A 34 6.17 4.11 -8.24
N TYR A 35 5.53 5.00 -9.01
CA TYR A 35 5.04 4.68 -10.35
C TYR A 35 6.20 4.23 -11.23
N GLN A 36 5.98 3.15 -12.01
CA GLN A 36 6.95 2.62 -12.97
C GLN A 36 8.36 2.38 -12.41
N GLN A 37 8.46 1.94 -11.16
CA GLN A 37 9.74 1.54 -10.56
C GLN A 37 10.40 0.40 -11.35
N SER A 38 11.67 0.09 -11.09
CA SER A 38 12.48 -0.85 -11.88
C SER A 38 11.86 -2.23 -12.16
N ALA A 39 11.02 -2.74 -11.26
CA ALA A 39 10.31 -4.02 -11.41
C ALA A 39 8.90 -3.90 -12.04
N HIS A 40 8.44 -2.68 -12.33
CA HIS A 40 7.08 -2.33 -12.76
C HIS A 40 7.09 -1.29 -13.90
N THR A 41 8.08 -1.33 -14.79
CA THR A 41 8.31 -0.28 -15.81
C THR A 41 7.13 -0.04 -16.76
N HIS A 42 6.25 -1.03 -16.94
CA HIS A 42 5.06 -0.94 -17.81
C HIS A 42 3.75 -0.80 -17.03
N GLU A 43 3.83 -0.47 -15.74
CA GLU A 43 2.65 -0.31 -14.90
C GLU A 43 1.78 0.86 -15.36
N THR A 44 0.47 0.62 -15.44
CA THR A 44 -0.55 1.62 -15.71
C THR A 44 -0.91 2.39 -14.43
N PRO A 45 -1.54 3.58 -14.55
CA PRO A 45 -1.92 4.36 -13.38
C PRO A 45 -2.78 3.60 -12.36
N SER A 46 -3.76 2.85 -12.85
CA SER A 46 -4.67 2.05 -12.02
C SER A 46 -3.95 0.90 -11.32
N GLU A 47 -3.04 0.19 -12.02
CA GLU A 47 -2.24 -0.88 -11.42
C GLU A 47 -1.33 -0.34 -10.31
N TYR A 48 -0.74 0.83 -10.52
CA TYR A 48 0.04 1.51 -9.50
C TYR A 48 -0.79 1.87 -8.27
N PHE A 49 -1.96 2.48 -8.47
CA PHE A 49 -2.87 2.80 -7.37
C PHE A 49 -3.21 1.55 -6.55
N ILE A 50 -3.60 0.45 -7.22
CA ILE A 50 -3.95 -0.82 -6.56
C ILE A 50 -2.74 -1.37 -5.79
N ARG A 51 -1.56 -1.44 -6.43
CA ARG A 51 -0.34 -1.97 -5.80
C ARG A 51 0.07 -1.15 -4.58
N LYS A 52 0.16 0.17 -4.72
CA LYS A 52 0.57 1.08 -3.64
C LYS A 52 -0.45 1.05 -2.50
N SER A 53 -1.74 1.06 -2.81
CA SER A 53 -2.81 0.98 -1.80
C SER A 53 -2.77 -0.33 -1.02
N ASN A 54 -2.55 -1.46 -1.69
CA ASN A 54 -2.43 -2.76 -1.03
C ASN A 54 -1.20 -2.81 -0.11
N LEU A 55 -0.07 -2.26 -0.54
CA LEU A 55 1.13 -2.17 0.30
C LEU A 55 0.89 -1.30 1.54
N LEU A 56 0.21 -0.16 1.40
CA LEU A 56 -0.11 0.74 2.51
C LEU A 56 -1.09 0.09 3.50
N LYS A 57 -2.18 -0.50 3.01
CA LYS A 57 -3.20 -1.20 3.83
C LYS A 57 -2.63 -2.40 4.58
N MET A 58 -1.58 -3.03 4.05
CA MET A 58 -0.92 -4.16 4.70
C MET A 58 -0.13 -3.75 5.96
N VAL A 59 0.45 -2.55 5.99
CA VAL A 59 1.34 -2.12 7.07
C VAL A 59 0.79 -0.99 7.96
N TRP A 60 -0.24 -0.29 7.47
CA TRP A 60 -0.81 0.87 8.13
C TRP A 60 -2.34 0.79 8.14
N ASN A 61 -2.94 1.35 9.19
CA ASN A 61 -4.39 1.53 9.28
C ASN A 61 -4.77 2.94 8.82
N LEU A 62 -4.65 3.20 7.52
CA LEU A 62 -4.93 4.50 6.89
C LEU A 62 -6.37 4.57 6.36
N LYS A 63 -6.95 5.76 6.43
CA LYS A 63 -8.19 6.10 5.71
C LYS A 63 -7.93 6.22 4.21
N ASP A 64 -8.97 6.07 3.39
CA ASP A 64 -8.82 6.15 1.94
C ASP A 64 -8.25 7.50 1.48
N THR A 65 -8.58 8.61 2.16
CA THR A 65 -7.98 9.93 1.87
C THR A 65 -6.47 9.97 2.12
N GLU A 66 -6.01 9.36 3.21
CA GLU A 66 -4.59 9.28 3.55
C GLU A 66 -3.85 8.37 2.55
N ILE A 67 -4.49 7.29 2.09
CA ILE A 67 -3.96 6.42 1.04
C ILE A 67 -3.80 7.19 -0.26
N ILE A 68 -4.81 7.95 -0.69
CA ILE A 68 -4.74 8.77 -1.90
C ILE A 68 -3.57 9.76 -1.80
N SER A 69 -3.44 10.46 -0.68
CA SER A 69 -2.32 11.39 -0.47
C SER A 69 -0.95 10.69 -0.56
N GLU A 70 -0.79 9.51 0.03
CA GLU A 70 0.46 8.75 -0.06
C GLU A 70 0.75 8.21 -1.47
N VAL A 71 -0.29 7.82 -2.22
CA VAL A 71 -0.15 7.42 -3.63
C VAL A 71 0.38 8.61 -4.45
N MET A 72 -0.24 9.78 -4.28
CA MET A 72 0.06 11.00 -5.02
C MET A 72 1.43 11.60 -4.70
N ARG A 73 2.06 11.27 -3.57
CA ARG A 73 3.45 11.70 -3.29
C ARG A 73 4.49 11.03 -4.17
N CYS A 74 4.18 9.88 -4.77
CA CYS A 74 5.13 9.07 -5.52
C CYS A 74 4.75 8.88 -7.00
N VAL A 75 3.89 9.74 -7.53
CA VAL A 75 3.55 9.82 -8.96
C VAL A 75 4.39 10.88 -9.67
N PRO A 76 4.54 10.79 -11.01
CA PRO A 76 5.16 11.85 -11.80
C PRO A 76 4.38 13.17 -11.67
N PRO A 77 5.03 14.34 -11.81
CA PRO A 77 4.38 15.65 -11.77
C PRO A 77 3.23 15.80 -12.78
N GLU A 78 3.29 15.06 -13.88
CA GLU A 78 2.31 15.04 -14.98
C GLU A 78 0.92 14.55 -14.54
N TRP A 79 0.82 13.87 -13.40
CA TRP A 79 -0.47 13.43 -12.85
C TRP A 79 -1.11 14.48 -11.94
N ALA A 80 -0.30 15.34 -11.30
CA ALA A 80 -0.80 16.40 -10.44
C ALA A 80 -1.63 17.42 -11.23
N THR A 81 -1.34 17.60 -12.52
CA THR A 81 -2.12 18.45 -13.42
C THR A 81 -3.49 17.87 -13.81
N ILE A 82 -3.65 16.54 -13.73
CA ILE A 82 -4.91 15.87 -14.05
C ILE A 82 -5.84 15.82 -12.82
N LEU A 83 -5.26 15.67 -11.63
CA LEU A 83 -5.99 15.37 -10.39
C LEU A 83 -6.08 16.54 -9.39
N THR A 84 -5.88 17.78 -9.85
CA THR A 84 -5.81 18.99 -8.99
C THR A 84 -6.82 18.92 -7.85
N GLU A 85 -6.35 18.76 -6.61
CA GLU A 85 -7.17 18.53 -5.41
C GLU A 85 -8.23 19.63 -5.18
N GLN A 86 -8.02 20.81 -5.76
CA GLN A 86 -8.96 21.94 -5.76
C GLN A 86 -10.20 21.75 -6.66
N LEU A 87 -10.21 20.76 -7.56
CA LEU A 87 -11.33 20.49 -8.47
C LEU A 87 -12.32 19.45 -7.93
N TYR A 88 -11.99 18.76 -6.84
CA TYR A 88 -12.84 17.74 -6.22
C TYR A 88 -13.38 18.24 -4.88
N GLU A 89 -14.32 19.18 -4.91
CA GLU A 89 -15.04 19.67 -3.72
C GLU A 89 -16.07 18.68 -3.15
N GLY A 90 -16.25 17.50 -3.75
CA GLY A 90 -17.29 16.54 -3.34
C GLY A 90 -16.85 15.09 -3.42
N VAL A 91 -17.24 14.32 -2.40
CA VAL A 91 -17.21 12.85 -2.43
C VAL A 91 -18.09 12.40 -3.59
N VAL A 92 -17.50 11.72 -4.58
CA VAL A 92 -18.27 11.01 -5.60
C VAL A 92 -18.83 9.76 -4.93
N GLU A 93 -20.12 9.82 -4.56
CA GLU A 93 -20.88 8.64 -4.15
C GLU A 93 -21.14 7.77 -5.39
N PHE A 94 -20.78 6.48 -5.30
CA PHE A 94 -21.15 5.44 -6.27
C PHE A 94 -22.16 4.48 -5.63
#